data_AF-A0A966BXY8-F1
#
_entry.id   AF-A0A966BXY8-F1
#
_cell.length_a   1.000
_cell.length_b   1.000
_cell.length_c   1.000
_cell.angle_alpha   90.00
_cell.angle_beta   90.00
_cell.angle_gamma   90.00
#
_symmetry.space_group_name_H-M   'P 1'
#
loop_
_entity.id
_entity.type
_entity.pdbx_description
1 polymer ?
#
loop_
_entity_poly.entity_id
_entity_poly.type
_entity_poly.pdbx_seq_one_letter_code
_entity_poly.pdbx_strand_id
1 'polypeptide(L)'
;MCKFRQLKELFLEVPLSDYEHTTILKNITSYHHERMNGEGYPHKLKGSQIPMESKIVAVADVFDAMSNPRPYHKGHSIEETFEHLQSNIGTLFDSDCVNALVERKEEVSEIRKIFVSKEYNFKYP
;
A
#
# COMPACT_ATOMS: atom_id res chain seq x y z
N MET A 1 0.64 7.94 9.41
CA MET A 1 -0.73 7.50 9.79
C MET A 1 -1.71 8.31 8.97
N CYS A 2 -2.32 7.71 7.94
CA CYS A 2 -3.26 8.41 7.06
C CYS A 2 -4.44 8.92 7.90
N LYS A 3 -4.66 10.24 7.94
CA LYS A 3 -5.66 10.87 8.80
C LYS A 3 -7.07 10.61 8.26
N PHE A 4 -7.58 9.41 8.48
CA PHE A 4 -8.88 8.92 7.98
C PHE A 4 -10.06 9.87 8.28
N ARG A 5 -9.98 10.68 9.35
CA ARG A 5 -10.99 11.72 9.66
C ARG A 5 -11.15 12.77 8.56
N GLN A 6 -10.08 13.18 7.89
CA GLN A 6 -10.10 14.23 6.87
C GLN A 6 -10.68 13.73 5.53
N LEU A 7 -10.56 12.44 5.24
CA LEU A 7 -11.07 11.85 4.00
C LEU A 7 -12.60 11.84 3.94
N LYS A 8 -13.28 11.59 5.07
CA LYS A 8 -14.76 11.58 5.11
C LYS A 8 -15.34 12.96 4.79
N GLU A 9 -14.74 14.02 5.32
CA GLU A 9 -15.15 15.40 5.05
C GLU A 9 -14.91 15.75 3.57
N LEU A 10 -13.75 15.38 3.03
CA LEU A 10 -13.41 15.60 1.61
C LEU A 10 -14.37 14.90 0.64
N PHE A 11 -14.77 13.66 0.94
CA PHE A 11 -15.72 12.90 0.10
C PHE A 11 -17.16 13.46 0.14
N LEU A 12 -17.49 14.27 1.15
CA LEU A 12 -18.79 14.96 1.25
C LEU A 12 -18.76 16.34 0.57
N GLU A 13 -17.61 17.00 0.54
CA GLU A 13 -17.44 18.33 -0.06
C GLU A 13 -17.21 18.31 -1.57
N VAL A 14 -16.62 17.24 -2.10
CA VAL A 14 -16.35 17.10 -3.54
C VAL A 14 -17.27 16.03 -4.14
N PRO A 15 -18.11 16.37 -5.14
CA PRO A 15 -18.97 15.40 -5.83
C PRO A 15 -18.12 14.52 -6.75
N LEU A 16 -17.39 13.59 -6.15
CA LEU A 16 -16.52 12.65 -6.86
C LEU A 16 -17.32 11.57 -7.61
N SER A 17 -18.65 11.54 -7.48
CA SER A 17 -19.52 10.60 -8.21
C SER A 17 -19.45 10.76 -9.73
N ASP A 18 -19.08 11.95 -10.21
CA ASP A 18 -19.18 12.31 -11.62
C ASP A 18 -17.93 11.94 -12.42
N TYR A 19 -16.90 11.43 -11.74
CA TYR A 19 -15.63 11.05 -12.34
C TYR A 19 -15.48 9.53 -12.40
N GLU A 20 -14.98 9.06 -13.54
CA GLU A 20 -14.64 7.66 -13.74
C GLU A 20 -13.56 7.21 -12.72
N HIS A 21 -13.64 5.96 -12.27
CA HIS A 21 -12.71 5.33 -11.31
C HIS A 21 -12.66 5.88 -9.87
N THR A 22 -13.54 6.81 -9.47
CA THR A 22 -13.52 7.32 -8.08
C THR A 22 -13.87 6.28 -7.04
N THR A 23 -14.61 5.23 -7.41
CA THR A 23 -14.85 4.08 -6.54
C THR A 23 -13.55 3.36 -6.16
N ILE A 24 -12.65 3.15 -7.12
CA ILE A 24 -11.33 2.52 -6.89
C ILE A 24 -10.52 3.38 -5.91
N LEU A 25 -10.46 4.70 -6.16
CA LEU A 25 -9.75 5.63 -5.28
C LEU A 25 -10.33 5.67 -3.87
N LYS A 26 -11.67 5.68 -3.74
CA LYS A 26 -12.37 5.60 -2.45
C LYS A 26 -12.02 4.30 -1.72
N ASN A 27 -12.00 3.18 -2.42
CA ASN A 27 -11.66 1.89 -1.82
C ASN A 27 -10.21 1.84 -1.35
N ILE A 28 -9.27 2.27 -2.19
CA ILE A 28 -7.85 2.31 -1.81
C ILE A 28 -7.67 3.19 -0.57
N THR A 29 -8.10 4.45 -0.64
CA THR A 29 -7.94 5.41 0.47
C THR A 29 -8.61 4.94 1.75
N SER A 30 -9.74 4.22 1.65
CA SER A 30 -10.49 3.76 2.81
C SER A 30 -9.96 2.47 3.43
N TYR A 31 -9.40 1.57 2.61
CA TYR A 31 -9.20 0.18 3.02
C TYR A 31 -7.78 -0.38 2.81
N HIS A 32 -6.82 0.36 2.23
CA HIS A 32 -5.45 -0.18 2.04
C HIS A 32 -4.68 -0.46 3.35
N HIS A 33 -5.21 -0.03 4.50
CA HIS A 33 -4.68 -0.38 5.82
C HIS A 33 -5.46 -1.51 6.53
N GLU A 34 -6.47 -2.08 5.87
CA GLU A 34 -7.09 -3.32 6.31
C GLU A 34 -6.11 -4.50 6.15
N ARG A 35 -6.29 -5.54 6.96
CA ARG A 35 -5.41 -6.72 6.99
C ARG A 35 -6.24 -7.97 6.77
N MET A 36 -5.68 -8.96 6.08
CA MET A 36 -6.40 -10.19 5.75
C MET A 36 -7.01 -10.93 6.94
N ASN A 37 -6.42 -10.79 8.14
CA ASN A 37 -6.92 -11.38 9.38
C ASN A 37 -8.04 -10.58 10.07
N GLY A 38 -8.34 -9.35 9.64
CA GLY A 38 -9.34 -8.47 10.26
C GLY A 38 -8.80 -7.57 11.39
N GLU A 39 -7.49 -7.58 11.64
CA GLU A 39 -6.86 -6.72 12.66
C GLU A 39 -6.39 -5.36 12.11
N GLY A 40 -6.70 -5.09 10.83
CA GLY A 40 -6.45 -3.81 10.20
C GLY A 40 -7.40 -2.72 10.67
N TYR A 41 -7.28 -1.56 10.06
CA TYR A 41 -8.11 -0.40 10.37
C TYR A 41 -8.52 0.30 9.07
N PRO A 42 -9.62 1.09 9.10
CA PRO A 42 -10.44 1.46 10.25
C PRO A 42 -11.71 0.61 10.48
N HIS A 43 -12.07 -0.25 9.53
CA HIS A 43 -13.30 -1.02 9.52
C HIS A 43 -13.12 -2.47 9.96
N LYS A 44 -11.88 -2.96 10.08
CA LYS A 44 -11.56 -4.35 10.49
C LYS A 44 -12.14 -5.38 9.51
N LEU A 45 -12.05 -5.07 8.22
CA LEU A 45 -12.50 -5.96 7.15
C LEU A 45 -11.58 -7.17 7.06
N LYS A 46 -12.15 -8.33 6.72
CA LYS A 46 -11.41 -9.60 6.65
C LYS A 46 -11.51 -10.24 5.27
N GLY A 47 -10.41 -10.81 4.78
CA GLY A 47 -10.39 -11.66 3.59
C GLY A 47 -11.02 -11.00 2.35
N SER A 48 -12.11 -11.59 1.85
CA SER A 48 -12.82 -11.11 0.65
C SER A 48 -13.63 -9.83 0.85
N GLN A 49 -13.78 -9.35 2.09
CA GLN A 49 -14.44 -8.07 2.36
C GLN A 49 -13.57 -6.87 1.96
N ILE A 50 -12.26 -7.07 1.85
CA ILE A 50 -11.31 -6.03 1.44
C ILE A 50 -11.33 -5.96 -0.10
N PRO A 51 -11.60 -4.79 -0.71
CA PRO A 51 -11.56 -4.63 -2.16
C PRO A 51 -10.19 -4.98 -2.75
N MET A 52 -10.19 -5.53 -3.97
CA MET A 52 -8.98 -6.04 -4.63
C MET A 52 -7.92 -4.94 -4.82
N GLU A 53 -8.33 -3.76 -5.27
CA GLU A 53 -7.47 -2.59 -5.44
C GLU A 53 -6.79 -2.17 -4.12
N SER A 54 -7.48 -2.33 -2.99
CA SER A 54 -6.93 -2.00 -1.68
C SER A 54 -5.91 -3.04 -1.23
N LYS A 55 -6.13 -4.33 -1.55
CA LYS A 55 -5.16 -5.40 -1.28
C LYS A 55 -3.88 -5.23 -2.10
N ILE A 56 -4.00 -4.87 -3.38
CA ILE A 56 -2.87 -4.58 -4.26
C ILE A 56 -2.04 -3.42 -3.69
N VAL A 57 -2.71 -2.31 -3.35
CA VAL A 57 -2.02 -1.13 -2.80
C VAL A 57 -1.43 -1.39 -1.42
N ALA A 58 -2.05 -2.20 -0.57
CA ALA A 58 -1.49 -2.57 0.73
C ALA A 58 -0.12 -3.27 0.59
N VAL A 59 -0.01 -4.21 -0.37
CA VAL A 59 1.26 -4.89 -0.66
C VAL A 59 2.30 -3.91 -1.23
N ALA A 60 1.90 -3.06 -2.18
CA ALA A 60 2.79 -2.07 -2.79
C ALA A 60 3.29 -1.02 -1.78
N ASP A 61 2.43 -0.52 -0.89
CA ASP A 61 2.75 0.47 0.13
C ASP A 61 3.78 -0.08 1.13
N VAL A 62 3.59 -1.31 1.62
CA VAL A 62 4.54 -1.95 2.55
C VAL A 62 5.86 -2.23 1.86
N PHE A 63 5.84 -2.74 0.63
CA PHE A 63 7.06 -2.99 -0.13
C PHE A 63 7.89 -1.70 -0.29
N ASP A 64 7.26 -0.61 -0.73
CA ASP A 64 7.94 0.68 -0.90
C ASP A 64 8.44 1.25 0.43
N ALA A 65 7.62 1.16 1.49
CA ALA A 65 7.97 1.66 2.81
C ALA A 65 9.14 0.91 3.46
N MET A 66 9.23 -0.41 3.27
CA MET A 66 10.30 -1.24 3.82
C MET A 66 11.58 -1.16 3.00
N SER A 67 11.47 -1.21 1.68
CA SER A 67 12.65 -1.30 0.81
C SER A 67 13.35 0.04 0.63
N ASN A 68 12.72 1.18 0.94
CA ASN A 68 13.32 2.51 0.73
C ASN A 68 13.80 3.17 2.03
N PRO A 69 14.94 3.88 1.99
CA PRO A 69 15.41 4.64 3.14
C PRO A 69 14.47 5.81 3.44
N ARG A 70 14.24 6.06 4.73
CA ARG A 70 13.51 7.21 5.28
C ARG A 70 14.37 7.83 6.38
N PRO A 71 14.12 9.09 6.82
CA PRO A 71 14.96 9.75 7.84
C PRO A 71 15.18 8.94 9.13
N TYR A 72 14.26 8.01 9.43
CA TYR A 72 14.27 7.17 10.64
C TYR A 72 14.52 5.68 10.35
N HIS A 73 14.78 5.30 9.10
CA HIS A 73 14.87 3.91 8.67
C HIS A 73 15.83 3.75 7.49
N LYS A 74 16.84 2.88 7.60
CA LYS A 74 17.84 2.71 6.53
C LYS A 74 17.30 1.99 5.28
N GLY A 75 16.10 1.43 5.33
CA GLY A 75 15.57 0.53 4.31
C GLY A 75 16.08 -0.89 4.55
N HIS A 76 15.20 -1.89 4.48
CA HIS A 76 15.55 -3.30 4.45
C HIS A 76 16.16 -3.67 3.10
N SER A 77 16.87 -4.80 3.05
CA SER A 77 17.23 -5.39 1.75
C SER A 77 15.98 -5.78 0.97
N ILE A 78 16.14 -5.94 -0.34
CA ILE A 78 15.02 -6.35 -1.19
C ILE A 78 14.57 -7.76 -0.81
N GLU A 79 15.51 -8.63 -0.45
CA GLU A 79 15.26 -9.99 0.02
C GLU A 79 14.48 -9.99 1.32
N GLU A 80 14.91 -9.21 2.33
CA GLU A 80 14.20 -9.08 3.61
C GLU A 80 12.78 -8.54 3.43
N THR A 81 12.59 -7.64 2.47
CA THR A 81 11.26 -7.09 2.14
C THR A 81 10.36 -8.18 1.56
N PHE A 82 10.85 -8.97 0.60
CA PHE A 82 10.08 -10.07 0.02
C PHE A 82 9.81 -11.20 1.03
N GLU A 83 10.77 -11.51 1.90
CA GLU A 83 10.60 -12.47 3.00
C GLU A 83 9.50 -12.02 3.96
N HIS A 84 9.47 -10.73 4.31
CA HIS A 84 8.42 -10.17 5.16
C HIS A 84 7.03 -10.32 4.52
N LEU A 85 6.90 -9.96 3.24
CA LEU A 85 5.61 -10.08 2.54
C LEU A 85 5.12 -11.54 2.50
N GLN A 86 6.01 -12.47 2.14
CA GLN A 86 5.68 -13.90 2.06
C GLN A 86 5.31 -14.49 3.44
N SER A 87 6.05 -14.12 4.49
CA SER A 87 5.81 -14.61 5.86
C SER A 87 4.49 -14.10 6.46
N ASN A 88 3.87 -13.09 5.86
CA ASN A 88 2.63 -12.46 6.33
C ASN A 88 1.44 -12.68 5.38
N ILE A 89 1.53 -13.64 4.45
CA ILE A 89 0.40 -14.08 3.63
C ILE A 89 -0.72 -14.65 4.54
N GLY A 90 -1.96 -14.27 4.25
CA GLY A 90 -3.15 -14.71 4.99
C GLY A 90 -3.37 -13.98 6.33
N THR A 91 -2.34 -13.34 6.87
CA THR A 91 -2.45 -12.50 8.08
C THR A 91 -2.57 -11.02 7.73
N LEU A 92 -1.54 -10.46 7.10
CA LEU A 92 -1.53 -9.07 6.64
C LEU A 92 -1.97 -8.97 5.19
N PHE A 93 -1.44 -9.86 4.35
CA PHE A 93 -1.52 -9.71 2.89
C PHE A 93 -2.27 -10.83 2.21
N ASP A 94 -2.89 -10.48 1.08
CA ASP A 94 -3.54 -11.43 0.19
C ASP A 94 -2.48 -12.20 -0.61
N SER A 95 -2.66 -13.53 -0.74
CA SER A 95 -1.67 -14.41 -1.39
C SER A 95 -1.43 -14.03 -2.85
N ASP A 96 -2.49 -13.71 -3.58
CA ASP A 96 -2.40 -13.47 -5.03
C ASP A 96 -1.66 -12.16 -5.29
N CYS A 97 -1.88 -11.16 -4.43
CA CYS A 97 -1.18 -9.88 -4.49
C CYS A 97 0.32 -10.03 -4.19
N VAL A 98 0.68 -10.80 -3.16
CA VAL A 98 2.09 -11.04 -2.83
C VAL A 98 2.78 -11.83 -3.93
N ASN A 99 2.16 -12.91 -4.41
CA ASN A 99 2.71 -13.75 -5.47
C ASN A 99 2.93 -12.95 -6.76
N ALA A 100 1.97 -12.11 -7.16
CA ALA A 100 2.09 -11.29 -8.35
C ALA A 100 3.30 -10.33 -8.30
N LEU A 101 3.62 -9.78 -7.12
CA LEU A 101 4.78 -8.93 -6.90
C LEU A 101 6.09 -9.75 -6.92
N VAL A 102 6.11 -10.90 -6.24
CA VAL A 102 7.29 -11.80 -6.16
C VAL A 102 7.66 -12.35 -7.55
N GLU A 103 6.68 -12.72 -8.36
CA GLU A 103 6.89 -13.17 -9.74
C GLU A 103 7.60 -12.12 -10.61
N ARG A 104 7.46 -10.83 -10.27
CA ARG A 104 8.05 -9.69 -10.98
C ARG A 104 9.18 -9.03 -10.20
N LYS A 105 9.81 -9.75 -9.26
CA LYS A 105 10.85 -9.21 -8.36
C LYS A 105 11.96 -8.43 -9.09
N GLU A 106 12.38 -8.88 -10.26
CA GLU A 106 13.45 -8.26 -11.04
C GLU A 106 12.99 -6.90 -11.59
N GLU A 107 11.82 -6.86 -12.23
CA GLU A 107 11.22 -5.64 -12.76
C GLU A 107 10.98 -4.60 -11.65
N VAL A 108 10.43 -5.04 -10.52
CA VAL A 108 10.18 -4.18 -9.35
C VAL A 108 11.49 -3.62 -8.79
N SER A 109 12.56 -4.44 -8.75
CA SER A 109 13.88 -4.00 -8.30
C SER A 109 14.48 -2.93 -9.21
N GLU A 110 14.30 -3.05 -10.52
CA GLU A 110 14.75 -2.04 -11.48
C GLU A 110 13.96 -0.73 -11.36
N ILE A 111 12.62 -0.81 -11.25
CA ILE A 111 11.77 0.37 -11.00
C ILE A 111 12.24 1.08 -9.73
N ARG A 112 12.47 0.36 -8.64
CA ARG A 112 12.95 0.94 -7.38
C ARG A 112 14.27 1.69 -7.56
N LYS A 113 15.26 1.12 -8.27
CA LYS A 113 16.55 1.79 -8.53
C LYS A 113 16.38 3.13 -9.26
N ILE A 114 15.45 3.19 -10.22
CA ILE A 114 15.15 4.42 -10.99
C ILE A 114 14.62 5.53 -10.08
N PHE A 115 13.76 5.19 -9.10
CA PHE A 115 13.10 6.20 -8.25
C PHE A 115 13.86 6.51 -6.96
N VAL A 116 14.68 5.60 -6.43
CA VAL A 116 15.55 5.84 -5.27
C VAL A 116 16.77 6.69 -5.62
N SER A 117 17.32 6.56 -6.85
CA SER A 117 18.50 7.32 -7.28
C SER A 117 18.23 8.80 -7.56
N LYS A 118 16.95 9.19 -7.69
CA LYS A 118 16.55 10.59 -7.76
C LYS A 118 16.37 11.10 -6.34
N GLU A 119 17.32 11.90 -5.84
CA GLU A 119 17.10 12.73 -4.65
C GLU A 119 15.88 13.62 -4.89
N TYR A 120 14.69 13.17 -4.49
CA TYR A 120 13.56 14.06 -4.32
C TYR A 120 13.79 14.80 -3.00
N ASN A 121 14.53 15.90 -3.09
CA ASN A 121 14.65 16.92 -2.05
C ASN A 121 13.30 17.63 -1.86
N PHE A 122 12.30 16.91 -1.37
CA PHE A 122 11.02 17.50 -0.98
C PHE A 122 11.20 18.14 0.41
N LYS A 123 11.79 19.34 0.42
CA LYS A 123 11.66 20.26 1.55
C LYS A 123 10.20 20.70 1.59
N TYR A 124 9.40 20.13 2.49
CA TYR A 124 8.16 20.79 2.88
C TYR A 124 8.52 22.08 3.65
N PRO A 125 7.84 23.21 3.36
CA PRO A 125 7.92 24.42 4.19
C PRO A 125 7.38 24.18 5.60
#